data_AF-A0A2D0MYX7-F1
#
_entry.id   AF-A0A2D0MYX7-F1
#
_cell.length_a   1.000
_cell.length_b   1.000
_cell.length_c   1.000
_cell.angle_alpha   90.00
_cell.angle_beta   90.00
_cell.angle_gamma   90.00
#
_symmetry.space_group_name_H-M   'P 1'
#
loop_
_entity.id
_entity.type
_entity.pdbx_description
1 polymer ?
#
loop_
_entity_poly.entity_id
_entity_poly.type
_entity_poly.pdbx_seq_one_letter_code
_entity_poly.pdbx_strand_id
1 'polypeptide(L)'
;MNTSKLKLPIGIIVACISLVIIAGIANGVMDTLQFHYGKSVFPQGPEETFLGGSHQFWHPDLSWRNKYQDGDPDKGPAFFLSTTALVFLTDGWHLFQFIMLSAFQLAIIIPFVHFLRLPWWIGLVGLIPAKVFFGIGFALMYSWVLIEQRENPDQTTIKQ
;
A
#
# COMPACT_ATOMS: atom_id res chain seq x y z
N MET A 1 -8.50 -36.85 19.44
CA MET A 1 -7.99 -35.91 18.41
C MET A 1 -6.60 -35.45 18.84
N ASN A 2 -5.55 -35.69 18.03
CA ASN A 2 -4.17 -35.40 18.42
C ASN A 2 -3.87 -33.90 18.29
N THR A 3 -3.90 -33.16 19.40
CA THR A 3 -3.75 -31.69 19.47
C THR A 3 -2.33 -31.21 19.17
N SER A 4 -1.34 -32.11 19.09
CA SER A 4 0.03 -31.77 18.69
C SER A 4 0.14 -31.20 17.27
N LYS A 5 -0.86 -31.45 16.41
CA LYS A 5 -0.90 -30.98 15.02
C LYS A 5 -1.51 -29.58 14.85
N LEU A 6 -2.02 -28.96 15.92
CA LEU A 6 -2.68 -27.65 15.87
C LEU A 6 -1.82 -26.49 16.40
N LYS A 7 -0.59 -26.78 16.86
CA LYS A 7 0.28 -25.75 17.43
C LYS A 7 1.00 -25.01 16.30
N LEU A 8 0.79 -23.71 16.22
CA LEU A 8 1.58 -22.86 15.32
C LEU A 8 3.03 -22.83 15.82
N PRO A 9 4.04 -23.07 14.97
CA PRO A 9 5.44 -22.97 15.36
C PRO A 9 5.76 -21.57 15.88
N ILE A 10 6.56 -21.50 16.95
CA ILE A 10 7.03 -20.23 17.53
C ILE A 10 7.67 -19.33 16.45
N GLY A 11 8.40 -19.91 15.50
CA GLY A 11 8.99 -19.17 14.38
C GLY A 11 7.97 -18.42 13.52
N ILE A 12 6.77 -19.00 13.31
CA ILE A 12 5.69 -18.33 12.57
C ILE A 12 5.11 -17.19 13.40
N ILE A 13 4.91 -17.39 14.71
CA ILE A 13 4.41 -16.35 15.60
C ILE A 13 5.37 -15.14 15.58
N VAL A 14 6.67 -15.40 15.73
CA VAL A 14 7.70 -14.36 15.66
C VAL A 14 7.65 -13.64 14.31
N ALA A 15 7.57 -14.38 13.20
CA ALA A 15 7.49 -13.78 11.87
C ALA A 15 6.24 -12.88 11.71
N CYS A 16 5.07 -13.31 12.16
CA CYS A 16 3.84 -12.51 12.13
C CYS A 16 3.97 -11.23 12.95
N ILE A 17 4.55 -11.31 14.17
CA ILE A 17 4.78 -10.14 15.01
C ILE A 17 5.75 -9.16 14.34
N SER A 18 6.85 -9.66 13.76
CA SER A 18 7.79 -8.82 13.01
C SER A 18 7.14 -8.11 11.83
N LEU A 19 6.25 -8.78 11.09
CA LEU A 19 5.50 -8.18 10.00
C LEU A 19 4.54 -7.07 10.49
N VAL A 20 3.86 -7.28 11.62
CA VAL A 20 3.00 -6.25 12.22
C VAL A 20 3.83 -5.02 12.67
N ILE A 21 5.03 -5.23 13.22
CA ILE A 21 5.94 -4.14 13.57
C ILE A 21 6.35 -3.36 12.31
N ILE A 22 6.71 -4.06 11.23
CA ILE A 22 7.04 -3.44 9.93
C ILE A 22 5.85 -2.61 9.41
N ALA A 23 4.63 -3.13 9.52
CA ALA A 23 3.42 -2.41 9.13
C ALA A 23 3.24 -1.12 9.97
N GLY A 24 3.48 -1.18 11.28
CA GLY A 24 3.42 -0.01 12.15
C GLY A 24 4.47 1.06 11.81
N ILE A 25 5.70 0.65 11.49
CA ILE A 25 6.76 1.57 11.03
C ILE A 25 6.32 2.25 9.72
N ALA A 26 5.81 1.47 8.77
CA ALA A 26 5.36 1.99 7.49
C ALA A 26 4.18 2.96 7.63
N ASN A 27 3.22 2.66 8.51
CA ASN A 27 2.14 3.58 8.83
C ASN A 27 2.67 4.89 9.41
N GLY A 28 3.64 4.84 10.33
CA GLY A 28 4.27 6.02 10.90
C GLY A 28 4.95 6.92 9.85
N VAL A 29 5.58 6.31 8.83
CA VAL A 29 6.12 7.05 7.68
C VAL A 29 5.00 7.74 6.90
N MET A 30 3.92 7.01 6.57
CA MET A 30 2.77 7.57 5.85
C MET A 30 2.13 8.76 6.57
N ASP A 31 1.86 8.62 7.88
CA ASP A 31 1.26 9.69 8.68
C ASP A 31 2.21 10.89 8.82
N THR A 32 3.52 10.65 8.90
CA THR A 32 4.50 11.75 8.93
C THR A 32 4.51 12.48 7.60
N LEU A 33 4.49 11.78 6.46
CA LEU A 33 4.42 12.39 5.13
C LEU A 33 3.13 13.21 4.95
N GLN A 34 2.00 12.71 5.45
CA GLN A 34 0.71 13.34 5.23
C GLN A 34 0.44 14.53 6.16
N PHE A 35 0.87 14.44 7.43
CA PHE A 35 0.45 15.41 8.45
C PHE A 35 1.61 16.19 9.08
N HIS A 36 2.85 15.71 8.96
CA HIS A 36 4.00 16.26 9.68
C HIS A 36 5.23 16.49 8.80
N TYR A 37 5.05 16.57 7.47
CA TYR A 37 6.16 16.63 6.51
C TYR A 37 7.16 17.75 6.83
N GLY A 38 6.68 18.98 7.04
CA GLY A 38 7.53 20.15 7.29
C GLY A 38 8.28 20.15 8.63
N LYS A 39 8.02 19.19 9.52
CA LYS A 39 8.74 19.01 10.79
C LYS A 39 9.57 17.73 10.83
N SER A 40 9.58 16.98 9.73
CA SER A 40 10.19 15.66 9.65
C SER A 40 11.62 15.72 9.14
N VAL A 41 12.26 14.55 9.08
CA VAL A 41 13.58 14.37 8.48
C VAL A 41 13.53 14.22 6.96
N PHE A 42 12.35 14.26 6.34
CA PHE A 42 12.24 14.16 4.89
C PHE A 42 12.83 15.39 4.21
N PRO A 43 13.34 15.25 2.97
CA PRO A 43 14.00 16.34 2.26
C PRO A 43 13.11 17.57 2.14
N GLN A 44 13.54 18.74 2.59
CA GLN A 44 12.76 19.99 2.50
C GLN A 44 13.14 20.82 1.27
N GLY A 45 14.28 20.54 0.65
CA GLY A 45 14.78 21.27 -0.53
C GLY A 45 15.16 20.34 -1.70
N PRO A 46 15.25 20.87 -2.94
CA PRO A 46 15.48 20.08 -4.14
C PRO A 46 16.77 19.25 -4.15
N GLU A 47 17.82 19.75 -3.48
CA GLU A 47 19.13 19.09 -3.40
C GLU A 47 19.22 18.03 -2.30
N GLU A 48 18.20 17.96 -1.43
CA GLU A 48 18.18 17.03 -0.31
C GLU A 48 17.65 15.66 -0.73
N THR A 49 18.20 14.61 -0.12
CA THR A 49 17.76 13.23 -0.33
C THR A 49 17.61 12.51 1.00
N PHE A 50 16.70 11.53 1.04
CA PHE A 50 16.52 10.66 2.19
C PHE A 50 16.34 9.23 1.69
N LEU A 51 17.14 8.30 2.24
CA LEU A 51 17.18 6.89 1.79
C LEU A 51 17.33 6.75 0.26
N GLY A 52 18.06 7.66 -0.38
CA GLY A 52 18.25 7.68 -1.84
C GLY A 52 17.08 8.26 -2.66
N GLY A 53 15.95 8.58 -2.04
CA GLY A 53 14.84 9.28 -2.69
C GLY A 53 15.02 10.79 -2.68
N SER A 54 14.69 11.45 -3.79
CA SER A 54 14.75 12.91 -3.94
C SER A 54 13.64 13.62 -3.19
N HIS A 55 13.76 14.94 -3.04
CA HIS A 55 12.68 15.79 -2.56
C HIS A 55 11.35 15.54 -3.26
N GLN A 56 11.33 15.44 -4.60
CA GLN A 56 10.11 15.15 -5.33
C GLN A 56 9.50 13.79 -4.98
N PHE A 57 10.31 12.76 -4.68
CA PHE A 57 9.79 11.44 -4.27
C PHE A 57 9.09 11.46 -2.91
N TRP A 58 9.64 12.23 -1.96
CA TRP A 58 9.10 12.30 -0.60
C TRP A 58 8.03 13.38 -0.42
N HIS A 59 8.04 14.45 -1.20
CA HIS A 59 7.15 15.59 -0.98
C HIS A 59 5.70 15.28 -1.40
N PRO A 60 4.72 15.34 -0.48
CA PRO A 60 3.34 14.94 -0.76
C PRO A 60 2.73 15.74 -1.92
N ASP A 61 3.02 17.04 -2.00
CA ASP A 61 2.45 17.91 -3.04
C ASP A 61 3.15 17.84 -4.41
N LEU A 62 4.33 17.20 -4.50
CA LEU A 62 5.12 17.14 -5.74
C LEU A 62 5.17 15.74 -6.33
N SER A 63 5.11 14.72 -5.47
CA SER A 63 5.40 13.34 -5.83
C SER A 63 4.43 12.72 -6.85
N TRP A 64 3.22 13.27 -6.98
CA TRP A 64 2.27 12.87 -8.02
C TRP A 64 2.85 13.02 -9.44
N ARG A 65 3.78 13.96 -9.66
CA ARG A 65 4.44 14.17 -10.97
C ARG A 65 5.23 12.94 -11.42
N ASN A 66 5.80 12.18 -10.49
CA ASN A 66 6.56 10.96 -10.81
C ASN A 66 5.70 9.87 -11.48
N LYS A 67 4.36 10.00 -11.42
CA LYS A 67 3.42 9.07 -12.03
C LYS A 67 3.33 9.28 -13.54
N TYR A 68 3.73 10.44 -14.06
CA TYR A 68 3.47 10.89 -15.43
C TYR A 68 4.75 11.24 -16.19
N GLN A 69 4.71 11.09 -17.51
CA GLN A 69 5.83 11.42 -18.37
C GLN A 69 6.13 12.93 -18.30
N ASP A 70 7.38 13.30 -18.05
CA ASP A 70 7.83 14.67 -17.80
C ASP A 70 7.07 15.42 -16.69
N GLY A 71 6.38 14.69 -15.79
CA GLY A 71 5.53 15.29 -14.76
C GLY A 71 4.19 15.85 -15.27
N ASP A 72 3.79 15.50 -16.49
CA ASP A 72 2.59 16.02 -17.16
C ASP A 72 1.53 14.93 -17.38
N PRO A 73 0.35 15.02 -16.72
CA PRO A 73 -0.73 14.06 -16.89
C PRO A 73 -1.21 13.89 -18.33
N ASP A 74 -1.13 14.95 -19.15
CA ASP A 74 -1.59 14.92 -20.55
C ASP A 74 -0.67 14.09 -21.45
N LYS A 75 0.58 13.88 -21.03
CA LYS A 75 1.54 13.00 -21.72
C LYS A 75 1.40 11.53 -21.33
N GLY A 76 0.53 11.21 -20.37
CA GLY A 76 0.29 9.86 -19.93
C GLY A 76 1.29 9.35 -18.88
N PRO A 77 1.24 8.05 -18.56
CA PRO A 77 2.00 7.46 -17.46
C PRO A 77 3.51 7.44 -17.74
N ALA A 78 4.33 7.70 -16.72
CA ALA A 78 5.79 7.66 -16.81
C ALA A 78 6.34 6.28 -17.25
N PHE A 79 5.66 5.21 -16.82
CA PHE A 79 5.94 3.84 -17.25
C PHE A 79 4.69 2.98 -17.06
N PHE A 80 4.71 1.74 -17.58
CA PHE A 80 3.56 0.84 -17.49
C PHE A 80 3.06 0.71 -16.04
N LEU A 81 1.79 1.05 -15.81
CA LEU A 81 1.10 1.01 -14.51
C LEU A 81 1.62 1.99 -13.43
N SER A 82 2.41 3.01 -13.76
CA SER A 82 2.90 4.03 -12.81
C SER A 82 1.79 4.85 -12.14
N THR A 83 0.61 4.92 -12.76
CA THR A 83 -0.59 5.58 -12.20
C THR A 83 -1.53 4.62 -11.46
N THR A 84 -1.23 3.31 -11.48
CA THR A 84 -2.10 2.26 -10.94
C THR A 84 -1.30 1.25 -10.11
N ALA A 85 -1.09 0.01 -10.58
CA ALA A 85 -0.53 -1.08 -9.77
C ALA A 85 0.93 -0.87 -9.36
N LEU A 86 1.70 -0.09 -10.13
CA LEU A 86 3.10 0.22 -9.85
C LEU A 86 3.30 1.65 -9.31
N VAL A 87 2.24 2.30 -8.84
CA VAL A 87 2.30 3.64 -8.20
C VAL A 87 3.20 3.66 -6.95
N PHE A 88 3.40 2.52 -6.29
CA PHE A 88 4.30 2.42 -5.14
C PHE A 88 5.78 2.67 -5.50
N LEU A 89 6.13 2.70 -6.79
CA LEU A 89 7.47 3.05 -7.27
C LEU A 89 7.63 4.56 -7.52
N THR A 90 6.54 5.34 -7.50
CA THR A 90 6.56 6.75 -7.89
C THR A 90 6.73 7.69 -6.71
N ASP A 91 6.30 7.30 -5.52
CA ASP A 91 6.37 8.17 -4.35
C ASP A 91 6.46 7.42 -3.02
N GLY A 92 6.95 8.14 -2.00
CA GLY A 92 7.17 7.59 -0.67
C GLY A 92 5.88 7.10 -0.01
N TRP A 93 4.78 7.85 -0.10
CA TRP A 93 3.55 7.47 0.59
C TRP A 93 3.00 6.14 0.06
N HIS A 94 2.94 5.98 -1.27
CA HIS A 94 2.44 4.74 -1.89
C HIS A 94 3.43 3.57 -1.71
N LEU A 95 4.74 3.83 -1.66
CA LEU A 95 5.74 2.81 -1.33
C LEU A 95 5.48 2.23 0.07
N PHE A 96 5.34 3.09 1.07
CA PHE A 96 5.13 2.65 2.45
C PHE A 96 3.72 2.07 2.67
N GLN A 97 2.71 2.55 1.93
CA GLN A 97 1.40 1.89 1.89
C GLN A 97 1.51 0.46 1.35
N PHE A 98 2.25 0.26 0.26
CA PHE A 98 2.47 -1.06 -0.30
C PHE A 98 3.18 -1.99 0.69
N ILE A 99 4.22 -1.50 1.39
CA ILE A 99 4.94 -2.25 2.43
C ILE A 99 3.98 -2.62 3.56
N MET A 100 3.23 -1.65 4.10
CA MET A 100 2.29 -1.86 5.20
C MET A 100 1.25 -2.92 4.87
N LEU A 101 0.57 -2.78 3.74
CA LEU A 101 -0.47 -3.72 3.32
C LEU A 101 0.11 -5.11 3.03
N SER A 102 1.27 -5.20 2.39
CA SER A 102 1.92 -6.49 2.14
C SER A 102 2.31 -7.18 3.43
N ALA A 103 2.78 -6.43 4.44
CA ALA A 103 3.16 -6.97 5.72
C ALA A 103 1.94 -7.54 6.49
N PHE A 104 0.82 -6.80 6.53
CA PHE A 104 -0.43 -7.33 7.10
C PHE A 104 -0.95 -8.55 6.34
N GLN A 105 -0.95 -8.51 5.00
CA GLN A 105 -1.39 -9.63 4.18
C GLN A 105 -0.54 -10.88 4.43
N LEU A 106 0.78 -10.76 4.49
CA LEU A 106 1.67 -11.88 4.82
C LEU A 106 1.46 -12.39 6.24
N ALA A 107 1.25 -11.51 7.22
CA ALA A 107 0.98 -11.90 8.60
C ALA A 107 -0.30 -12.75 8.72
N ILE A 108 -1.28 -12.51 7.83
CA ILE A 108 -2.50 -13.32 7.70
C ILE A 108 -2.21 -14.62 6.93
N ILE A 109 -1.58 -14.53 5.75
CA ILE A 109 -1.42 -15.66 4.81
C ILE A 109 -0.47 -16.75 5.34
N ILE A 110 0.65 -16.39 5.99
CA ILE A 110 1.68 -17.35 6.41
C ILE A 110 1.12 -18.44 7.34
N PRO A 111 0.33 -18.13 8.39
CA PRO A 111 -0.36 -19.13 9.20
C PRO A 111 -1.24 -20.10 8.38
N PHE A 112 -1.99 -19.61 7.39
CA PHE A 112 -2.82 -20.46 6.53
C PHE A 112 -1.99 -21.37 5.63
N VAL A 113 -0.93 -20.85 5.01
CA VAL A 113 0.01 -21.65 4.19
C VAL A 113 0.59 -22.78 5.02
N HIS A 114 1.00 -22.50 6.26
CA HIS A 114 1.50 -23.52 7.17
C HIS A 114 0.42 -24.54 7.57
N PHE A 115 -0.75 -24.05 7.99
CA PHE A 115 -1.87 -24.89 8.44
C PHE A 115 -2.34 -25.85 7.34
N LEU A 116 -2.45 -25.35 6.10
CA LEU A 116 -2.85 -26.12 4.92
C LEU A 116 -1.70 -26.93 4.30
N ARG A 117 -0.49 -26.84 4.86
CA ARG A 117 0.74 -27.50 4.36
C ARG A 117 1.04 -27.20 2.89
N LEU A 118 0.81 -25.97 2.48
CA LEU A 118 1.12 -25.50 1.14
C LEU A 118 2.62 -25.13 1.05
N PRO A 119 3.23 -25.20 -0.15
CA PRO A 119 4.61 -24.77 -0.31
C PRO A 119 4.73 -23.26 -0.05
N TRP A 120 5.85 -22.84 0.55
CA TRP A 120 6.06 -21.49 1.07
C TRP A 120 5.84 -20.37 0.02
N TRP A 121 6.14 -20.63 -1.25
CA TRP A 121 5.98 -19.68 -2.35
C TRP A 121 4.51 -19.32 -2.62
N ILE A 122 3.56 -20.18 -2.22
CA ILE A 122 2.12 -19.85 -2.26
C ILE A 122 1.82 -18.64 -1.36
N GLY A 123 2.58 -18.45 -0.28
CA GLY A 123 2.48 -17.25 0.55
C GLY A 123 2.77 -15.97 -0.24
N LEU A 124 3.77 -16.00 -1.13
CA LEU A 124 4.11 -14.87 -2.00
C LEU A 124 3.08 -14.68 -3.11
N VAL A 125 2.68 -15.76 -3.78
CA VAL A 125 1.65 -15.70 -4.83
C VAL A 125 0.31 -15.23 -4.28
N GLY A 126 -0.01 -15.59 -3.02
CA GLY A 126 -1.21 -15.17 -2.31
C GLY A 126 -1.34 -13.66 -2.12
N LEU A 127 -0.26 -12.89 -2.24
CA LEU A 127 -0.31 -11.42 -2.23
C LEU A 127 -1.06 -10.85 -3.43
N ILE A 128 -0.98 -11.51 -4.59
CA ILE A 128 -1.64 -11.05 -5.82
C ILE A 128 -3.17 -10.97 -5.63
N PRO A 129 -3.88 -12.07 -5.31
CA PRO A 129 -5.32 -11.99 -5.07
C PRO A 129 -5.65 -11.09 -3.89
N ALA A 130 -4.85 -11.09 -2.81
CA ALA A 130 -5.09 -10.21 -1.67
C ALA A 130 -5.09 -8.72 -2.06
N LYS A 131 -4.15 -8.29 -2.91
CA LYS A 131 -4.11 -6.92 -3.44
C LYS A 131 -5.26 -6.63 -4.40
N VAL A 132 -5.62 -7.57 -5.26
CA VAL A 132 -6.76 -7.41 -6.20
C VAL A 132 -8.06 -7.21 -5.41
N PHE A 133 -8.37 -8.08 -4.45
CA PHE A 133 -9.61 -7.97 -3.66
C PHE A 133 -9.61 -6.71 -2.78
N PHE A 134 -8.47 -6.34 -2.18
CA PHE A 134 -8.36 -5.07 -1.47
C PHE A 134 -8.61 -3.88 -2.39
N GLY A 135 -8.02 -3.87 -3.59
CA GLY A 135 -8.19 -2.83 -4.59
C GLY A 135 -9.64 -2.70 -5.07
N ILE A 136 -10.35 -3.83 -5.27
CA ILE A 136 -11.79 -3.82 -5.60
C ILE A 136 -12.58 -3.15 -4.47
N GLY A 137 -12.37 -3.56 -3.22
CA GLY A 137 -13.04 -2.95 -2.07
C GLY A 137 -12.75 -1.46 -1.94
N PHE A 138 -11.49 -1.07 -2.14
CA PHE A 138 -11.08 0.33 -2.17
C PHE A 138 -11.78 1.11 -3.29
N ALA A 139 -11.78 0.62 -4.53
CA ALA A 139 -12.39 1.30 -5.66
C ALA A 139 -13.91 1.47 -5.49
N LEU A 140 -14.60 0.46 -4.96
CA LEU A 140 -16.02 0.55 -4.65
C LEU A 140 -16.30 1.66 -3.63
N MET A 141 -15.47 1.79 -2.61
CA MET A 141 -15.67 2.85 -1.61
C MET A 141 -15.22 4.21 -2.11
N TYR A 142 -13.97 4.33 -2.56
CA TYR A 142 -13.36 5.60 -2.93
C TYR A 142 -14.03 6.20 -4.16
N SER A 143 -14.04 5.46 -5.28
CA SER A 143 -14.56 5.99 -6.54
C SER A 143 -16.07 6.06 -6.50
N TRP A 144 -16.75 4.96 -6.20
CA TRP A 144 -18.20 4.89 -6.41
C TRP A 144 -19.02 5.51 -5.28
N VAL A 145 -18.66 5.28 -4.00
CA VAL A 145 -19.44 5.78 -2.87
C VAL A 145 -19.02 7.20 -2.47
N LEU A 146 -17.71 7.47 -2.36
CA LEU A 146 -17.21 8.70 -1.73
C LEU A 146 -16.98 9.86 -2.71
N ILE A 147 -16.58 9.57 -3.96
CA ILE A 147 -16.27 10.61 -4.96
C ILE A 147 -17.42 10.78 -5.97
N GLU A 148 -17.83 9.71 -6.65
CA GLU A 148 -18.77 9.78 -7.78
C GLU A 148 -20.17 10.31 -7.38
N GLN A 149 -20.66 9.96 -6.18
CA GLN A 149 -21.94 10.49 -5.67
C GLN A 149 -21.93 12.01 -5.50
N ARG A 150 -20.76 12.60 -5.21
CA ARG A 150 -20.61 14.05 -5.07
C ARG A 150 -20.57 14.74 -6.44
N GLU A 151 -20.02 14.08 -7.45
CA GLU A 151 -19.83 14.64 -8.79
C GLU A 151 -21.08 14.50 -9.69
N ASN A 152 -21.95 13.52 -9.43
CA ASN A 152 -23.21 13.30 -10.16
C ASN A 152 -24.44 13.22 -9.23
N PRO A 153 -24.85 14.33 -8.58
CA PRO A 153 -25.96 14.32 -7.63
C PRO A 153 -27.32 13.95 -8.24
N ASP A 154 -27.52 14.21 -9.54
CA ASP A 154 -28.80 14.04 -10.23
C ASP A 154 -29.19 12.56 -10.49
N GLN A 155 -28.23 11.62 -10.41
CA GLN A 155 -28.52 10.18 -10.57
C GLN A 155 -28.93 9.48 -9.26
N THR A 156 -28.69 10.12 -8.11
CA THR A 156 -28.99 9.55 -6.78
C THR A 156 -30.45 9.72 -6.35
N THR A 157 -31.24 10.53 -7.05
CA THR A 157 -32.61 10.89 -6.67
C THR A 157 -33.70 9.89 -7.11
N ILE A 158 -33.35 8.77 -7.75
CA ILE A 158 -34.32 7.77 -8.25
C ILE A 158 -34.14 6.42 -7.56
N LYS A 159 -34.07 6.38 -6.22
CA LYS A 159 -34.30 5.14 -5.42
C LYS A 159 -34.80 5.48 -4.00
N GLN A 160 -35.97 6.09 -3.89
CA GLN A 160 -36.79 6.03 -2.67
C GLN A 160 -38.04 5.20 -2.94
#